data_AF-A0ABD0KR05-F1
#
_entry.id   AF-A0ABD0KR05-F1
#
_cell.length_a   1.000
_cell.length_b   1.000
_cell.length_c   1.000
_cell.angle_alpha   90.00
_cell.angle_beta   90.00
_cell.angle_gamma   90.00
#
_symmetry.space_group_name_H-M   'P 1'
#
loop_
_entity.id
_entity.type
_entity.pdbx_description
1 polymer ?
#
loop_
_entity_poly.entity_id
_entity_poly.type
_entity_poly.pdbx_seq_one_letter_code
_entity_poly.pdbx_strand_id
1 'polypeptide(L)'
;MDNGGKNPDMDNGGINPDMDNGGINPDMDNGGINPDKDNGGISPDMDNGGINRDMDNEGINPDKDNGGINPDKDNGGINPDMDNGGINPDKDNGGISPDMDNG
;
A
#
# COMPACT_ATOMS: atom_id res chain seq x y z
N MET A 1 14.36 -3.37 1.81
CA MET A 1 14.81 -4.62 1.14
C MET A 1 15.07 -5.68 2.20
N ASP A 2 14.00 -6.10 2.86
CA ASP A 2 13.99 -7.38 3.56
C ASP A 2 13.74 -8.51 2.52
N ASN A 3 14.28 -9.70 2.77
CA ASN A 3 14.09 -10.88 1.92
C ASN A 3 13.55 -12.01 2.80
N GLY A 4 12.24 -12.02 3.00
CA GLY A 4 11.54 -13.06 3.77
C GLY A 4 11.66 -12.86 5.27
N GLY A 5 10.79 -12.01 5.82
CA GLY A 5 10.68 -11.69 7.24
C GLY A 5 9.26 -11.26 7.62
N LYS A 6 9.09 -10.89 8.90
CA LYS A 6 7.98 -10.05 9.35
C LYS A 6 8.59 -8.71 9.73
N ASN A 7 8.40 -7.70 8.91
CA ASN A 7 8.96 -6.38 9.13
C ASN A 7 7.83 -5.35 9.11
N PRO A 8 7.31 -4.94 10.28
CA PRO A 8 6.37 -3.83 10.34
C PRO A 8 7.10 -2.50 10.42
N ASP A 9 6.73 -1.52 9.60
CA ASP A 9 7.13 -0.12 9.77
C ASP A 9 5.99 0.74 10.36
N MET A 10 6.35 1.89 10.92
CA MET A 10 5.40 2.91 11.34
C MET A 10 6.04 4.28 11.24
N ASP A 11 5.48 5.12 10.38
CA ASP A 11 5.99 6.45 10.11
C ASP A 11 4.96 7.55 10.35
N ASN A 12 5.48 8.74 10.70
CA ASN A 12 4.65 9.80 11.28
C ASN A 12 5.10 11.16 10.71
N GLY A 13 4.87 11.35 9.41
CA GLY A 13 5.34 12.50 8.65
C GLY A 13 6.76 12.35 8.16
N GLY A 14 7.00 12.67 6.88
CA GLY A 14 8.34 12.58 6.30
C GLY A 14 8.32 12.16 4.85
N ILE A 15 9.43 11.59 4.41
CA ILE A 15 9.51 10.82 3.16
C ILE A 15 10.10 9.47 3.54
N ASN A 16 9.30 8.41 3.50
CA ASN A 16 9.72 7.07 3.85
C ASN A 16 9.48 6.11 2.69
N PRO A 17 10.53 5.72 1.95
CA PRO A 17 10.41 4.69 0.94
C PRO A 17 10.82 3.32 1.51
N ASP A 18 9.93 2.34 1.44
CA ASP A 18 10.30 0.93 1.63
C ASP A 18 10.27 0.14 0.30
N MET A 19 10.86 -1.04 0.35
CA MET A 19 10.83 -2.02 -0.72
C MET A 19 11.03 -3.39 -0.14
N ASP A 20 10.06 -4.27 -0.30
CA ASP A 20 10.14 -5.63 0.17
C ASP A 20 9.91 -6.69 -0.90
N ASN A 21 10.41 -7.89 -0.58
CA ASN A 21 10.51 -8.98 -1.53
C ASN A 21 10.21 -10.30 -0.83
N GLY A 22 8.91 -10.60 -0.70
CA GLY A 22 8.39 -11.76 0.03
C GLY A 22 8.41 -11.56 1.54
N GLY A 23 7.32 -11.94 2.21
CA GLY A 23 7.22 -11.80 3.67
C GLY A 23 5.81 -11.45 4.12
N ILE A 24 5.70 -10.95 5.35
CA ILE A 24 4.50 -10.27 5.84
C ILE A 24 4.94 -8.93 6.43
N ASN A 25 4.69 -7.83 5.71
CA ASN A 25 5.23 -6.51 6.04
C ASN A 25 4.08 -5.51 6.10
N PRO A 26 3.48 -5.33 7.29
CA PRO A 26 2.42 -4.35 7.45
C PRO A 26 2.99 -2.99 7.77
N ASP A 27 2.56 -1.98 7.03
CA ASP A 27 3.00 -0.61 7.20
C ASP A 27 1.84 0.26 7.71
N MET A 28 2.22 1.38 8.34
CA MET A 28 1.27 2.31 8.90
C MET A 28 1.82 3.71 8.90
N ASP A 29 1.13 4.59 8.21
CA ASP A 29 1.60 5.91 7.91
C ASP A 29 0.57 6.99 8.22
N ASN A 30 1.09 8.12 8.71
CA ASN A 30 0.25 9.23 9.15
C ASN A 30 0.85 10.56 8.69
N GLY A 31 0.47 10.97 7.48
CA GLY A 31 1.01 12.13 6.79
C GLY A 31 2.42 11.87 6.23
N GLY A 32 2.77 12.57 5.15
CA GLY A 32 4.09 12.44 4.52
C GLY A 32 4.00 12.13 3.04
N ILE A 33 5.10 11.65 2.47
CA ILE A 33 5.18 11.07 1.14
C ILE A 33 5.86 9.71 1.26
N ASN A 34 5.07 8.65 1.18
CA ASN A 34 5.57 7.29 1.31
C ASN A 34 5.38 6.58 -0.03
N PRO A 35 6.46 6.06 -0.61
CA PRO A 35 6.33 5.21 -1.77
C PRO A 35 6.86 3.83 -1.47
N ASP A 36 5.95 2.85 -1.48
CA ASP A 36 6.27 1.48 -1.17
C ASP A 36 6.21 0.59 -2.40
N LYS A 37 6.91 -0.54 -2.28
CA LYS A 37 7.07 -1.45 -3.39
C LYS A 37 7.27 -2.88 -2.93
N ASP A 38 6.26 -3.69 -3.21
CA ASP A 38 6.29 -5.09 -2.85
C ASP A 38 6.33 -6.04 -4.04
N ASN A 39 7.04 -7.13 -3.82
CA ASN A 39 7.24 -8.16 -4.81
C ASN A 39 7.06 -9.54 -4.18
N GLY A 40 5.81 -10.02 -4.14
CA GLY A 40 5.41 -11.23 -3.43
C GLY A 40 5.20 -10.99 -1.94
N GLY A 41 4.23 -11.69 -1.33
CA GLY A 41 4.03 -11.67 0.12
C GLY A 41 2.62 -11.24 0.52
N ILE A 42 2.51 -10.74 1.75
CA ILE A 42 1.31 -10.10 2.28
C ILE A 42 1.72 -8.78 2.93
N SER A 43 1.36 -7.64 2.33
CA SER A 43 1.70 -6.34 2.91
C SER A 43 0.45 -5.48 3.04
N PRO A 44 -0.19 -5.48 4.22
CA PRO A 44 -1.30 -4.57 4.47
C PRO A 44 -0.76 -3.18 4.79
N ASP A 45 -1.22 -2.15 4.09
CA ASP A 45 -0.89 -0.77 4.42
C ASP A 45 -2.08 -0.04 5.08
N MET A 46 -1.77 1.00 5.85
CA MET A 46 -2.76 1.88 6.44
C MET A 46 -2.27 3.32 6.49
N ASP A 47 -2.93 4.16 5.70
CA ASP A 47 -2.64 5.58 5.62
C ASP A 47 -3.68 6.47 6.27
N ASN A 48 -3.16 7.55 6.86
CA ASN A 48 -3.99 8.65 7.32
C ASN A 48 -3.44 10.00 6.84
N GLY A 49 -3.85 10.40 5.64
CA GLY A 49 -3.45 11.65 4.99
C GLY A 49 -2.02 11.62 4.45
N GLY A 50 -1.71 12.53 3.52
CA GLY A 50 -0.41 12.57 2.86
C GLY A 50 -0.49 12.16 1.41
N ILE A 51 0.60 11.62 0.88
CA ILE A 51 0.68 11.02 -0.44
C ILE A 51 1.35 9.65 -0.27
N ASN A 52 0.60 8.55 -0.34
CA ASN A 52 1.20 7.23 -0.46
C ASN A 52 1.26 6.81 -1.93
N ARG A 53 2.09 5.83 -2.29
CA ARG A 53 2.16 5.31 -3.65
C ARG A 53 2.64 3.89 -3.60
N ASP A 54 1.72 2.97 -3.86
CA ASP A 54 2.05 1.56 -3.78
C ASP A 54 2.23 0.92 -5.15
N MET A 55 3.15 -0.05 -5.17
CA MET A 55 3.51 -0.78 -6.38
C MET A 55 3.75 -2.24 -6.05
N ASP A 56 2.73 -3.03 -6.32
CA ASP A 56 2.75 -4.44 -5.98
C ASP A 56 2.90 -5.33 -7.20
N ASN A 57 3.66 -6.39 -7.00
CA ASN A 57 3.87 -7.38 -8.03
C ASN A 57 3.74 -8.78 -7.44
N GLU A 58 2.56 -9.38 -7.63
CA GLU A 58 2.12 -10.65 -7.05
C GLU A 58 2.03 -10.60 -5.51
N GLY A 59 0.93 -11.07 -4.92
CA GLY A 59 0.81 -11.04 -3.45
C GLY A 59 -0.62 -10.81 -2.96
N ILE A 60 -0.74 -10.36 -1.72
CA ILE A 60 -1.98 -9.89 -1.12
C ILE A 60 -1.68 -8.56 -0.40
N ASN A 61 -2.11 -7.43 -0.96
CA ASN A 61 -1.95 -6.10 -0.36
C ASN A 61 -3.31 -5.44 -0.08
N PRO A 62 -3.84 -5.59 1.15
CA PRO A 62 -5.00 -4.85 1.57
C PRO A 62 -4.62 -3.44 2.00
N ASP A 63 -5.10 -2.43 1.28
CA ASP A 63 -4.81 -1.04 1.61
C ASP A 63 -6.02 -0.32 2.18
N LYS A 64 -5.72 0.63 3.06
CA LYS A 64 -6.75 1.40 3.75
C LYS A 64 -6.33 2.82 4.01
N ASP A 65 -7.10 3.71 3.41
CA ASP A 65 -6.74 5.12 3.35
C ASP A 65 -7.81 6.00 3.99
N ASN A 66 -7.34 7.02 4.69
CA ASN A 66 -8.21 8.03 5.26
C ASN A 66 -7.72 9.44 4.91
N GLY A 67 -8.14 9.93 3.75
CA GLY A 67 -7.71 11.21 3.18
C GLY A 67 -6.32 11.14 2.55
N GLY A 68 -6.00 12.09 1.67
CA GLY A 68 -4.70 12.14 0.99
C GLY A 68 -4.81 11.85 -0.50
N ILE A 69 -3.68 11.43 -1.09
CA ILE A 69 -3.57 11.03 -2.50
C ILE A 69 -2.77 9.74 -2.53
N ASN A 70 -3.42 8.61 -2.77
CA ASN A 70 -2.79 7.29 -2.71
C ASN A 70 -2.96 6.59 -4.05
N PRO A 71 -2.00 6.76 -4.98
CA PRO A 71 -2.01 6.08 -6.27
C PRO A 71 -1.40 4.68 -6.25
N ASP A 72 -2.25 3.68 -6.49
CA ASP A 72 -1.80 2.29 -6.40
C ASP A 72 -1.68 1.62 -7.77
N LYS A 73 -0.80 0.62 -7.82
CA LYS A 73 -0.53 -0.10 -9.06
C LYS A 73 -0.11 -1.53 -8.82
N ASP A 74 -0.96 -2.41 -9.32
CA ASP A 74 -0.83 -3.84 -9.07
C ASP A 74 -0.55 -4.62 -10.34
N ASN A 75 0.29 -5.64 -10.20
CA ASN A 75 0.57 -6.57 -11.27
C ASN A 75 0.61 -8.01 -10.72
N GLY A 76 -0.54 -8.66 -10.64
CA GLY A 76 -0.70 -9.96 -9.98
C GLY A 76 -1.18 -9.82 -8.54
N GLY A 77 -2.03 -10.73 -8.07
CA GLY A 77 -2.37 -10.81 -6.64
C GLY A 77 -3.82 -10.51 -6.28
N ILE A 78 -4.04 -10.20 -5.00
CA ILE A 78 -5.33 -9.84 -4.41
C ILE A 78 -5.15 -8.57 -3.58
N ASN A 79 -5.60 -7.43 -4.10
CA ASN A 79 -5.32 -6.13 -3.51
C ASN A 79 -6.63 -5.37 -3.22
N PRO A 80 -7.25 -5.59 -2.05
CA PRO A 80 -8.49 -4.92 -1.70
C PRO A 80 -8.26 -3.58 -1.03
N ASP A 81 -8.89 -2.55 -1.60
CA ASP A 81 -8.66 -1.16 -1.21
C ASP A 81 -9.91 -0.59 -0.55
N MET A 82 -9.69 0.21 0.50
CA MET A 82 -10.75 0.90 1.20
C MET A 82 -10.35 2.34 1.51
N ASP A 83 -11.00 3.26 0.81
CA ASP A 83 -10.76 4.68 0.99
C ASP A 83 -11.87 5.35 1.76
N ASN A 84 -11.50 6.30 2.61
CA ASN A 84 -12.43 7.17 3.30
C ASN A 84 -12.02 8.64 3.09
N GLY A 85 -12.42 9.16 1.91
CA GLY A 85 -12.06 10.48 1.41
C GLY A 85 -10.63 10.56 0.88
N GLY A 86 -10.37 11.51 -0.02
CA GLY A 86 -9.06 11.64 -0.68
C GLY A 86 -9.16 11.45 -2.19
N ILE A 87 -8.04 11.09 -2.82
CA ILE A 87 -7.98 10.74 -4.24
C ILE A 87 -7.17 9.44 -4.35
N ASN A 88 -7.85 8.35 -4.70
CA ASN A 88 -7.20 7.08 -5.02
C ASN A 88 -7.37 6.74 -6.52
N PRO A 89 -6.29 6.79 -7.31
CA PRO A 89 -6.29 6.28 -8.67
C PRO A 89 -5.58 4.92 -8.82
N ASP A 90 -6.38 3.85 -8.90
CA ASP A 90 -5.87 2.48 -9.05
C ASP A 90 -5.61 2.00 -10.47
N LYS A 91 -4.64 1.08 -10.59
CA LYS A 91 -4.37 0.33 -11.81
C LYS A 91 -3.94 -1.11 -11.56
N ASP A 92 -4.81 -2.03 -11.92
CA ASP A 92 -4.49 -3.46 -11.81
C ASP A 92 -4.24 -4.09 -13.17
N ASN A 93 -3.16 -4.84 -13.25
CA ASN A 93 -2.78 -5.59 -14.42
C ASN A 93 -2.68 -7.08 -14.10
N GLY A 94 -3.84 -7.74 -14.14
CA GLY A 94 -3.99 -9.17 -13.89
C GLY A 94 -3.94 -9.46 -12.39
N GLY A 95 -5.09 -9.59 -11.74
CA GLY A 95 -5.21 -9.70 -10.29
C GLY A 95 -6.68 -9.55 -9.89
N ILE A 96 -6.96 -9.52 -8.59
CA ILE A 96 -8.28 -9.19 -8.06
C ILE A 96 -8.11 -7.97 -7.17
N SER A 97 -8.61 -6.81 -7.60
CA SER A 97 -8.61 -5.60 -6.76
C SER A 97 -10.03 -5.09 -6.54
N PRO A 98 -10.66 -5.45 -5.41
CA PRO A 98 -11.93 -4.88 -4.99
C PRO A 98 -11.69 -3.53 -4.32
N ASP A 99 -12.18 -2.46 -4.93
CA ASP A 99 -12.14 -1.09 -4.39
C ASP A 99 -13.48 -0.71 -3.71
N MET A 100 -13.38 -0.07 -2.53
CA MET A 100 -14.48 0.60 -1.83
C MET A 100 -14.11 2.01 -1.36
N ASP A 101 -14.52 3.03 -2.13
CA ASP A 101 -14.49 4.44 -1.71
C ASP A 101 -15.75 4.90 -0.94
N ASN A 102 -15.54 5.37 0.30
CA ASN A 102 -16.51 6.10 1.12
C ASN A 102 -16.18 7.59 1.15
N GLY A 103 -16.51 8.31 0.08
CA GLY A 103 -16.37 9.77 -0.04
C GLY A 103 -17.19 10.61 0.95
#